data_AF-A0A7Y5AC33-F1
#
_entry.id   AF-A0A7Y5AC33-F1
#
_cell.length_a   1.000
_cell.length_b   1.000
_cell.length_c   1.000
_cell.angle_alpha   90.00
_cell.angle_beta   90.00
_cell.angle_gamma   90.00
#
_symmetry.space_group_name_H-M   'P 1'
#
loop_
_entity.id
_entity.type
_entity.pdbx_description
1 polymer ?
#
loop_
_entity_poly.entity_id
_entity_poly.type
_entity_poly.pdbx_seq_one_letter_code
_entity_poly.pdbx_strand_id
1 'polypeptide(L)' 'NRQLTVHDRLAGITLRRTVSERQLQEQRLLIDLVDGLHRDLQIAEGRLQPCVIAALQQRQQPQGTFA' A
#
# COMPACT_ATOMS: atom_id res chain seq x y z
N ASN A 1 3.34 21.21 -1.65
CA ASN A 1 2.86 19.81 -1.53
C ASN A 1 1.44 19.72 -2.04
N ARG A 2 1.17 18.76 -2.94
CA ARG A 2 -0.13 18.49 -3.55
C ARG A 2 -0.78 17.29 -2.88
N GLN A 3 -2.11 17.23 -2.89
CA GLN A 3 -2.85 16.08 -2.37
C GLN A 3 -3.30 15.19 -3.52
N LEU A 4 -2.98 13.90 -3.42
CA LEU A 4 -3.39 12.87 -4.35
C LEU A 4 -4.43 12.00 -3.65
N THR A 5 -5.59 11.85 -4.28
CA THR A 5 -6.71 11.06 -3.76
C THR A 5 -7.08 10.01 -4.78
N VAL A 6 -7.18 8.75 -4.34
CA VAL A 6 -7.68 7.65 -5.16
C VAL A 6 -9.09 7.34 -4.71
N HIS A 7 -10.00 7.29 -5.68
CA HIS A 7 -11.40 6.96 -5.47
C HIS A 7 -11.68 5.57 -6.02
N ASP A 8 -12.51 4.81 -5.31
CA ASP A 8 -13.10 3.58 -5.82
C ASP A 8 -14.23 3.90 -6.83
N ARG A 9 -14.74 2.89 -7.53
CA ARG A 9 -15.86 2.94 -8.47
C ARG A 9 -17.13 3.56 -7.87
N LEU A 10 -17.30 3.50 -6.55
CA LEU A 10 -18.41 4.11 -5.83
C LEU A 10 -18.12 5.55 -5.37
N ALA A 11 -17.07 6.19 -5.90
CA ALA A 11 -16.55 7.50 -5.49
C ALA A 11 -16.06 7.61 -4.03
N GLY A 12 -16.06 6.50 -3.28
CA GLY A 12 -15.46 6.40 -1.95
C GLY A 12 -13.95 6.63 -2.00
N ILE A 13 -13.40 7.26 -0.98
CA ILE A 13 -11.96 7.54 -0.91
C ILE A 13 -11.23 6.29 -0.41
N THR A 14 -10.49 5.65 -1.30
CA THR A 14 -9.69 4.46 -0.99
C THR A 14 -8.34 4.85 -0.40
N LEU A 15 -7.73 5.92 -0.91
CA LEU A 15 -6.41 6.37 -0.49
C LEU A 15 -6.29 7.88 -0.59
N ARG A 16 -5.62 8.49 0.38
CA ARG A 16 -5.28 9.92 0.36
C ARG A 16 -3.83 10.09 0.79
N ARG A 17 -3.02 10.68 -0.07
CA ARG A 17 -1.58 10.86 0.15
C ARG A 17 -1.13 12.26 -0.24
N THR A 18 -0.25 12.83 0.57
CA THR A 18 0.42 14.09 0.23
C THR A 18 1.68 13.80 -0.59
N VAL A 19 1.84 14.49 -1.71
CA VAL A 19 2.96 14.34 -2.64
C VAL A 19 3.64 15.69 -2.86
N SER A 20 4.95 15.67 -3.10
CA SER A 20 5.71 16.87 -3.49
C SER A 20 5.69 17.06 -5.01
N GLU A 21 5.95 18.28 -5.49
CA GLU A 21 6.01 18.52 -6.94
C GLU A 21 7.20 17.81 -7.60
N ARG A 22 8.32 17.64 -6.90
CA ARG A 22 9.46 16.85 -7.39
C ARG A 22 9.08 15.42 -7.68
N GLN A 23 8.23 14.80 -6.85
CA GLN A 23 7.72 13.44 -7.10
C GLN A 23 6.84 13.33 -8.35
N LEU A 24 6.29 14.44 -8.84
CA LEU A 24 5.48 14.47 -10.05
C LEU A 24 6.28 14.84 -11.30
N GLN A 25 7.37 15.61 -11.14
CA GLN A 25 8.19 16.10 -12.23
C GLN A 25 9.38 15.21 -12.55
N GLU A 26 9.96 14.55 -11.55
CA GLU A 26 11.12 13.67 -11.74
C GLU A 26 10.65 12.24 -12.03
N GLN A 27 11.02 11.71 -13.20
CA GLN A 27 10.55 10.40 -13.67
C GLN A 27 10.80 9.27 -12.67
N ARG A 28 11.99 9.23 -12.05
CA ARG A 28 12.34 8.19 -11.08
C ARG A 28 11.47 8.25 -9.83
N LEU A 29 11.26 9.45 -9.30
CA LEU A 29 10.40 9.65 -8.14
C LEU A 29 8.93 9.41 -8.47
N LEU A 30 8.51 9.67 -9.72
CA LEU A 30 7.16 9.35 -10.19
C LEU A 30 6.93 7.84 -10.24
N ILE A 31 7.90 7.07 -10.73
CA ILE A 31 7.85 5.60 -10.70
C ILE A 31 7.73 5.10 -9.26
N ASP A 32 8.61 5.57 -8.37
CA ASP A 32 8.56 5.21 -6.94
C ASP A 32 7.23 5.61 -6.29
N LEU A 33 6.66 6.75 -6.70
CA LEU A 33 5.36 7.23 -6.23
C LEU A 33 4.24 6.27 -6.64
N VAL A 34 4.20 5.88 -7.92
CA VAL A 34 3.21 4.95 -8.48
C VAL A 34 3.32 3.58 -7.81
N ASP A 35 4.54 3.06 -7.63
CA ASP A 35 4.79 1.79 -6.96
C ASP A 35 4.36 1.83 -5.48
N GLY A 36 4.56 2.97 -4.82
CA GLY A 36 4.06 3.20 -3.47
C GLY A 36 2.52 3.19 -3.41
N LEU A 37 1.86 3.94 -4.30
CA LEU A 37 0.40 4.00 -4.37
C LEU A 37 -0.21 2.62 -4.66
N HIS A 38 0.41 1.84 -5.53
CA HIS A 38 -0.05 0.49 -5.84
C HIS A 38 -0.04 -0.41 -4.60
N ARG A 39 1.02 -0.33 -3.80
CA ARG A 39 1.13 -1.04 -2.51
C ARG A 39 0.06 -0.59 -1.53
N ASP A 40 -0.09 0.71 -1.36
CA ASP A 40 -1.04 1.30 -0.43
C ASP A 40 -2.48 0.89 -0.79
N LEU A 41 -2.80 0.83 -2.08
CA LEU A 41 -4.10 0.33 -2.57
C LEU A 41 -4.28 -1.16 -2.28
N GLN A 42 -3.27 -2.00 -2.56
CA GLN A 42 -3.39 -3.42 -2.22
C GLN A 42 -3.61 -3.65 -0.72
N ILE A 43 -3.02 -2.81 0.14
CA ILE A 43 -3.24 -2.86 1.59
C ILE A 43 -4.65 -2.40 1.95
N ALA A 44 -5.10 -1.26 1.41
CA ALA A 44 -6.43 -0.72 1.67
C ALA A 44 -7.54 -1.66 1.18
N GLU A 45 -7.32 -2.38 0.08
CA GLU A 45 -8.21 -3.41 -0.47
C GLU A 45 -8.11 -4.76 0.28
N GLY A 46 -7.19 -4.91 1.25
CA GLY A 46 -6.98 -6.15 1.99
C GLY A 46 -6.30 -7.27 1.20
N ARG A 47 -5.77 -6.97 0.01
CA ARG A 47 -5.07 -7.93 -0.87
C ARG A 47 -3.61 -8.12 -0.50
N LEU A 48 -3.03 -7.16 0.23
CA LEU A 48 -1.67 -7.20 0.75
C LEU A 48 -1.70 -6.87 2.24
N GLN A 49 -1.16 -7.73 3.09
CA GLN A 49 -0.99 -7.41 4.50
C GLN A 49 0.35 -6.70 4.73
N PRO A 50 0.41 -5.66 5.59
CA PRO A 50 1.68 -5.10 6.04
C PRO A 50 2.57 -6.21 6.60
N CYS A 51 3.85 -6.23 6.20
CA CYS A 51 4.78 -7.31 6.54
C CYS A 51 4.87 -7.60 8.05
N VAL A 52 4.69 -6.58 8.90
CA VAL A 52 4.65 -6.73 10.36
C VAL A 52 3.45 -7.56 10.83
N ILE A 53 2.27 -7.39 10.23
CA ILE A 53 1.06 -8.17 10.58
C ILE A 53 1.22 -9.61 10.09
N ALA A 54 1.71 -9.80 8.87
CA ALA A 54 1.96 -11.14 8.32
C ALA A 54 3.01 -11.91 9.15
N ALA A 55 4.09 -11.26 9.57
CA ALA A 55 5.13 -11.87 10.41
C ALA A 55 4.63 -12.23 11.83
N LEU A 56 3.73 -11.42 12.40
CA LEU A 56 3.09 -11.72 13.68
C LEU A 56 2.11 -12.90 13.57
N GLN A 57 1.34 -12.98 12.46
CA GLN A 57 0.44 -14.10 12.20
C GLN A 57 1.19 -15.42 11.95
N GLN A 58 2.31 -15.39 11.22
CA GLN A 58 3.19 -16.56 11.06
C GLN A 58 3.76 -17.08 12.38
N ARG A 59 4.00 -16.20 13.36
CA ARG A 59 4.44 -16.61 14.71
C ARG A 59 3.35 -17.24 15.55
N GLN A 60 2.07 -17.02 15.22
CA GLN A 60 0.92 -17.57 15.94
C GLN A 60 0.34 -18.82 15.28
N GLN A 61 0.79 -19.19 14.08
CA GLN A 61 0.48 -20.49 13.51
C GLN A 61 1.19 -21.57 14.34
N PRO A 62 0.46 -22.44 15.07
CA PRO A 62 1.10 -23.55 15.75
C PRO A 62 1.78 -24.39 14.67
N GLN A 63 3.06 -24.69 14.87
CA GLN A 63 3.78 -25.68 14.08
C GLN A 63 2.96 -26.97 14.08
N GLY A 64 2.20 -27.20 13.02
CA GLY A 64 1.64 -28.50 12.73
C GLY A 64 2.81 -29.46 12.62
N THR A 65 2.91 -30.34 13.60
CA THR A 65 3.81 -31.48 13.65
C THR A 65 3.69 -32.24 12.33
N PHE A 66 4.71 -32.16 11.47
CA PHE A 66 4.91 -33.17 10.44
C PHE A 66 5.42 -34.42 11.16
N ALA A 67 4.52 -35.39 11.34
CA ALA A 67 4.85 -36.78 11.61
C ALA A 67 5.42 -37.46 10.35
#